data_AF-A0A7K4ICJ7-F1
#
_entry.id   AF-A0A7K4ICJ7-F1
#
_cell.length_a   1.000
_cell.length_b   1.000
_cell.length_c   1.000
_cell.angle_alpha   90.00
_cell.angle_beta   90.00
_cell.angle_gamma   90.00
#
_symmetry.space_group_name_H-M   'P 1'
#
loop_
_entity.id
_entity.type
_entity.pdbx_description
1 polymer ?
#
loop_
_entity_poly.entity_id
_entity_poly.type
_entity_poly.pdbx_seq_one_letter_code
_entity_poly.pdbx_strand_id
1 'polypeptide(L)'
;MDLGVAFIVSGVLVLVRTAIRGRGLVQLEKHGDRIRQYYDVSSLDPSAQGVPSECYSHKWAMENISSDRPTHLRLFFEDILNTRTLAAFLVIALVMSSAAVILTLLLVESIALFGGAVAVFAMTFLVILGPSGPRISEKYLEDLGKADWRSLCAHDYLYFKIAVDSVRQWTARSAIIGITFILLAPWAQEVPTLVAHCISTLIVYLVLYPALTLAGWSLALAMVYIGLVIVLAFYIIPRAVWTRFSGGRSEEEEMASGMRW
;
A
#
# COMPACT_ATOMS: atom_id res chain seq x y z
N MET A 1 -24.89 0.99 -15.68
CA MET A 1 -24.26 2.23 -15.18
C MET A 1 -23.00 2.43 -16.00
N ASP A 2 -22.87 3.56 -16.71
CA ASP A 2 -21.72 3.78 -17.59
C ASP A 2 -20.42 3.85 -16.79
N LEU A 3 -19.41 3.10 -17.23
CA LEU A 3 -18.11 3.04 -16.56
C LEU A 3 -17.49 4.43 -16.38
N GLY A 4 -17.72 5.33 -17.34
CA GLY A 4 -17.27 6.72 -17.27
C GLY A 4 -17.85 7.48 -16.07
N VAL A 5 -19.13 7.25 -15.73
CA VAL A 5 -19.76 7.86 -14.56
C VAL A 5 -19.11 7.33 -13.28
N ALA A 6 -18.81 6.02 -13.21
CA ALA A 6 -18.11 5.45 -12.06
C ALA A 6 -16.72 6.10 -11.87
N PHE A 7 -15.94 6.26 -12.95
CA PHE A 7 -14.64 6.95 -12.91
C PHE A 7 -14.75 8.41 -12.45
N ILE A 8 -15.74 9.16 -12.93
CA ILE A 8 -15.96 10.55 -12.50
C ILE A 8 -16.33 10.61 -11.02
N VAL A 9 -17.32 9.83 -10.58
CA VAL A 9 -17.77 9.82 -9.18
C VAL A 9 -16.63 9.40 -8.25
N SER A 10 -15.89 8.36 -8.61
CA SER A 10 -14.70 7.92 -7.88
C SER A 10 -13.60 8.98 -7.83
N GLY A 11 -13.28 9.61 -8.96
CA GLY A 11 -12.28 10.67 -9.02
C GLY A 11 -12.65 11.87 -8.16
N VAL A 12 -13.92 12.31 -8.22
CA VAL A 12 -14.44 13.40 -7.37
C VAL A 12 -14.39 13.01 -5.89
N LEU A 13 -14.82 11.81 -5.52
CA LEU A 13 -14.76 11.33 -4.14
C LEU A 13 -13.33 11.32 -3.59
N VAL A 14 -12.36 10.84 -4.37
CA VAL A 14 -10.94 10.86 -4.00
C VAL A 14 -10.49 12.31 -3.80
N LEU A 15 -10.77 13.22 -4.74
CA LEU A 15 -10.37 14.62 -4.64
C LEU A 15 -11.00 15.33 -3.43
N VAL A 16 -12.28 15.09 -3.16
CA VAL A 16 -12.96 15.64 -1.97
C VAL A 16 -12.29 15.14 -0.71
N ARG A 17 -12.02 13.83 -0.61
CA ARG A 17 -11.34 13.26 0.56
C ARG A 17 -9.92 13.82 0.72
N THR A 18 -9.18 13.93 -0.37
CA THR A 18 -7.83 14.50 -0.40
C THR A 18 -7.84 15.98 0.00
N ALA A 19 -8.83 16.76 -0.43
CA ALA A 19 -8.99 18.15 -0.02
C ALA A 19 -9.31 18.30 1.47
N ILE A 20 -10.17 17.43 2.03
CA ILE A 20 -10.46 17.39 3.46
C ILE A 20 -9.17 17.08 4.25
N ARG A 21 -8.42 16.07 3.83
CA ARG A 21 -7.13 15.68 4.43
C ARG A 21 -6.10 16.81 4.37
N GLY A 22 -5.98 17.48 3.22
CA GLY A 22 -5.10 18.64 3.05
C GLY A 22 -5.47 19.81 3.97
N ARG A 23 -6.76 20.10 4.16
CA ARG A 23 -7.20 21.13 5.12
C ARG A 23 -6.85 20.78 6.56
N GLY A 24 -7.00 19.51 6.95
CA GLY A 24 -6.59 19.02 8.27
C GLY A 24 -5.08 19.18 8.49
N LEU A 25 -4.27 18.86 7.47
CA LEU A 25 -2.82 19.00 7.52
C LEU A 25 -2.39 20.45 7.79
N VAL A 26 -3.01 21.44 7.14
CA VAL A 26 -2.71 22.87 7.37
C VAL A 26 -2.99 23.29 8.81
N GLN A 27 -4.02 22.72 9.46
CA GLN A 27 -4.31 23.01 10.88
C GLN A 27 -3.29 22.36 11.82
N LEU A 28 -2.80 21.16 11.46
CA LEU A 28 -1.80 20.42 12.21
C LEU A 28 -0.40 21.04 12.06
N GLU A 29 -0.03 21.54 10.87
CA GLU A 29 1.21 22.29 10.65
C GLU A 29 1.32 23.51 11.58
N LYS A 30 0.22 24.25 11.78
CA LYS A 30 0.16 25.36 12.75
C LYS A 30 0.41 24.94 14.21
N HIS A 31 0.12 23.67 14.56
CA HIS A 31 0.48 23.13 15.88
C HIS A 31 1.97 22.82 15.96
N GLY A 32 2.56 22.29 14.89
CA GLY A 32 4.01 22.08 14.78
C GLY A 32 4.83 23.36 14.92
N ASP A 33 4.37 24.46 14.33
CA ASP A 33 5.03 25.77 14.47
C ASP A 33 5.06 26.26 15.91
N ARG A 34 4.05 25.92 16.73
CA ARG A 34 4.04 26.22 18.17
C ARG A 34 5.07 25.38 18.92
N ILE A 35 5.18 24.08 18.62
CA ILE A 35 6.23 23.22 19.21
C ILE A 35 7.61 23.79 18.88
N ARG A 36 7.82 24.23 17.63
CA ARG A 36 9.08 24.82 17.17
C ARG A 36 9.44 26.13 17.89
N GLN A 37 8.44 26.92 18.28
CA GLN A 37 8.66 28.17 19.01
C GLN A 37 8.96 27.94 20.50
N TYR A 38 8.41 26.86 21.09
CA TYR A 38 8.60 26.55 22.51
C TYR A 38 9.89 25.79 22.81
N TYR A 39 10.40 25.00 21.87
CA TYR A 39 11.62 24.21 22.03
C TYR A 39 12.69 24.69 21.04
N ASP A 40 13.95 24.81 21.48
CA ASP A 40 15.05 25.13 20.57
C ASP A 40 15.39 23.92 19.69
N VAL A 41 14.76 23.86 18.53
CA VAL A 41 14.91 22.75 17.56
C VAL A 41 16.05 22.97 16.57
N SER A 42 16.81 24.07 16.69
CA SER A 42 17.86 24.42 15.73
C SER A 42 19.09 23.52 15.81
N SER A 43 19.29 22.84 16.94
CA SER A 43 20.41 21.92 17.22
C SER A 43 20.03 20.44 17.19
N LEU A 44 18.78 20.09 16.81
CA LEU A 44 18.36 18.69 16.73
C LEU A 44 18.93 18.03 15.47
N ASP A 45 19.91 17.16 15.69
CA ASP A 45 20.49 16.33 14.64
C ASP A 45 19.63 15.06 14.45
N PRO A 46 19.00 14.85 13.27
CA PRO A 46 18.19 13.66 13.00
C PRO A 46 19.00 12.36 12.97
N SER A 47 20.33 12.45 13.01
CA SER A 47 21.25 11.30 13.02
C SER A 47 21.71 10.86 14.41
N ALA A 48 21.36 11.62 15.47
CA ALA A 48 21.81 11.33 16.82
C ALA A 48 21.15 10.05 17.37
N GLN A 49 21.95 8.99 17.51
CA GLN A 49 21.58 7.70 18.11
C GLN A 49 21.32 7.87 19.60
N GLY A 50 20.10 8.27 19.97
CA GLY A 50 19.72 8.42 21.37
C GLY A 50 18.42 9.18 21.55
N VAL A 51 17.31 8.61 21.08
CA VAL A 51 15.98 9.18 21.38
C VAL A 51 15.66 8.88 22.85
N PRO A 52 15.39 9.89 23.70
CA PRO A 52 15.01 9.65 25.07
C PRO A 52 13.67 8.89 25.11
N SER A 53 13.63 7.74 25.80
CA SER A 53 12.44 6.88 25.94
C SER A 53 11.26 7.56 26.66
N GLU A 54 11.46 8.74 27.22
CA GLU A 54 10.45 9.49 27.96
C GLU A 54 9.54 10.36 27.08
N CYS A 55 9.92 10.59 25.81
CA CYS A 55 9.18 11.46 24.88
C CYS A 55 7.80 10.88 24.51
N TYR A 56 6.82 11.75 24.25
CA TYR A 56 5.46 11.34 23.88
C TYR A 56 5.42 10.52 22.59
N SER A 57 6.22 10.87 21.58
CA SER A 57 6.34 10.13 20.32
C SER A 57 6.70 8.66 20.52
N HIS A 58 7.66 8.37 21.41
CA HIS A 58 8.13 7.02 21.65
C HIS A 58 7.10 6.19 22.43
N LYS A 59 6.47 6.77 23.45
CA LYS A 59 5.38 6.11 24.20
C LYS A 59 4.19 5.82 23.29
N TRP A 60 3.78 6.79 22.48
CA TRP A 60 2.70 6.62 21.51
C TRP A 60 3.02 5.54 20.47
N ALA A 61 4.25 5.52 19.94
CA ALA A 61 4.68 4.51 18.99
C ALA A 61 4.68 3.11 19.61
N MET A 62 5.17 2.95 20.84
CA MET A 62 5.09 1.66 21.56
C MET A 62 3.64 1.24 21.80
N GLU A 63 2.79 2.14 22.26
CA GLU A 63 1.38 1.82 22.56
C GLU A 63 0.53 1.55 21.30
N ASN A 64 0.81 2.20 20.17
CA ASN A 64 -0.04 2.10 18.97
C ASN A 64 0.55 1.30 17.81
N ILE A 65 1.88 1.11 17.75
CA ILE A 65 2.56 0.35 16.67
C ILE A 65 3.05 -1.01 17.19
N SER A 66 3.63 -1.06 18.40
CA SER A 66 4.13 -2.33 18.94
C SER A 66 3.03 -3.20 19.55
N SER A 67 1.91 -2.60 19.97
CA SER A 67 0.77 -3.34 20.53
C SER A 67 -0.20 -3.90 19.48
N ASP A 68 0.12 -3.78 18.19
CA ASP A 68 -0.70 -4.26 17.07
C ASP A 68 -0.80 -5.79 17.17
N ARG A 69 -1.77 -6.25 17.99
CA ARG A 69 -2.05 -7.65 18.24
C ARG A 69 -2.27 -8.28 16.87
N PRO A 70 -1.54 -9.36 16.53
CA PRO A 70 -1.71 -9.98 15.23
C PRO A 70 -3.18 -10.31 15.06
N THR A 71 -3.80 -9.71 14.05
CA THR A 71 -5.21 -9.89 13.75
C THR A 71 -5.47 -11.40 13.61
N HIS A 72 -6.62 -11.89 14.09
CA HIS A 72 -6.94 -13.33 14.03
C HIS A 72 -6.73 -13.95 12.63
N LEU A 73 -6.92 -13.15 11.57
CA LEU A 73 -6.60 -13.52 10.19
C LEU A 73 -5.11 -13.77 9.96
N ARG A 74 -4.22 -12.92 10.48
CA ARG A 74 -2.77 -13.08 10.35
C ARG A 74 -2.27 -14.32 11.11
N LEU A 75 -2.74 -14.53 12.34
CA LEU A 75 -2.43 -15.74 13.10
C LEU A 75 -2.94 -17.00 12.37
N PHE A 76 -4.13 -16.94 11.78
CA PHE A 76 -4.69 -18.03 10.98
C PHE A 76 -3.87 -18.31 9.71
N PHE A 77 -3.42 -17.27 8.99
CA PHE A 77 -2.56 -17.42 7.82
C PHE A 77 -1.16 -17.94 8.18
N GLU A 78 -0.55 -17.42 9.25
CA GLU A 78 0.74 -17.89 9.76
C GLU A 78 0.65 -19.36 10.21
N ASP A 79 -0.43 -19.74 10.91
CA ASP A 79 -0.65 -21.12 11.36
C ASP A 79 -0.86 -22.09 10.19
N ILE A 80 -1.67 -21.70 9.19
CA ILE A 80 -1.89 -22.47 7.95
C ILE A 80 -0.60 -22.65 7.15
N LEU A 81 0.19 -21.59 7.00
CA LEU A 81 1.46 -21.64 6.26
C LEU A 81 2.51 -22.47 6.99
N ASN A 82 2.52 -22.46 8.32
CA ASN A 82 3.57 -23.09 9.12
C ASN A 82 3.31 -24.58 9.40
N THR A 83 2.05 -25.01 9.53
CA THR A 83 1.73 -26.43 9.81
C THR A 83 1.59 -27.29 8.55
N ARG A 84 1.16 -26.75 7.40
CA ARG A 84 0.94 -27.53 6.16
C ARG A 84 1.12 -26.72 4.88
N THR A 85 2.35 -26.32 4.56
CA THR A 85 2.72 -25.55 3.35
C THR A 85 2.10 -26.09 2.05
N LEU A 86 2.12 -27.42 1.85
CA LEU A 86 1.62 -28.05 0.62
C LEU A 86 0.09 -28.02 0.51
N ALA A 87 -0.62 -28.24 1.62
CA ALA A 87 -2.08 -28.18 1.66
C ALA A 87 -2.58 -26.72 1.59
N ALA A 88 -1.90 -25.80 2.28
CA ALA A 88 -2.17 -24.36 2.20
C ALA A 88 -2.01 -23.84 0.77
N PHE A 89 -0.94 -24.25 0.08
CA PHE A 89 -0.70 -23.88 -1.31
C PHE A 89 -1.77 -24.43 -2.23
N LEU A 90 -2.17 -25.70 -2.06
CA LEU A 90 -3.25 -26.32 -2.82
C LEU A 90 -4.60 -25.60 -2.61
N VAL A 91 -4.93 -25.24 -1.37
CA VAL A 91 -6.17 -24.51 -1.06
C VAL A 91 -6.15 -23.10 -1.65
N ILE A 92 -5.03 -22.37 -1.52
CA ILE A 92 -4.89 -21.05 -2.13
C ILE A 92 -4.96 -21.15 -3.66
N ALA A 93 -4.30 -22.13 -4.27
CA ALA A 93 -4.35 -22.37 -5.70
C ALA A 93 -5.76 -22.75 -6.18
N LEU A 94 -6.49 -23.57 -5.41
CA LEU A 94 -7.88 -23.93 -5.70
C LEU A 94 -8.82 -22.73 -5.60
N VAL A 95 -8.67 -21.91 -4.55
CA VAL A 95 -9.46 -20.69 -4.37
C VAL A 95 -9.15 -19.68 -5.46
N MET A 96 -7.87 -19.48 -5.81
CA MET A 96 -7.47 -18.56 -6.87
C MET A 96 -7.88 -19.04 -8.26
N SER A 97 -7.78 -20.34 -8.55
CA SER A 97 -8.21 -20.91 -9.84
C SER A 97 -9.73 -20.90 -9.98
N SER A 98 -10.47 -21.25 -8.94
CA SER A 98 -11.94 -21.13 -8.94
C SER A 98 -12.38 -19.67 -9.02
N ALA A 99 -11.74 -18.75 -8.30
CA ALA A 99 -11.98 -17.32 -8.42
C ALA A 99 -11.69 -16.83 -9.84
N ALA A 100 -10.59 -17.25 -10.47
CA ALA A 100 -10.25 -16.90 -11.84
C ALA A 100 -11.23 -17.46 -12.87
N VAL A 101 -11.69 -18.71 -12.69
CA VAL A 101 -12.72 -19.34 -13.53
C VAL A 101 -14.07 -18.65 -13.36
N ILE A 102 -14.46 -18.32 -12.13
CA ILE A 102 -15.68 -17.55 -11.85
C ILE A 102 -15.55 -16.14 -12.43
N LEU A 103 -14.39 -15.49 -12.32
CA LEU A 103 -14.13 -14.16 -12.89
C LEU A 103 -14.21 -14.20 -14.42
N THR A 104 -13.62 -15.21 -15.05
CA THR A 104 -13.66 -15.40 -16.51
C THR A 104 -15.04 -15.78 -17.00
N LEU A 105 -15.78 -16.64 -16.29
CA LEU A 105 -17.18 -16.95 -16.61
C LEU A 105 -18.10 -15.74 -16.39
N LEU A 106 -17.83 -14.90 -15.38
CA LEU A 106 -18.52 -13.63 -15.17
C LEU A 106 -18.22 -12.63 -16.31
N LEU A 107 -17.03 -12.67 -16.91
CA LEU A 107 -16.61 -11.74 -17.96
C LEU A 107 -17.28 -11.96 -19.32
N VAL A 108 -17.93 -13.10 -19.57
CA VAL A 108 -18.22 -13.53 -20.96
C VAL A 108 -19.40 -12.83 -21.63
N GLU A 109 -20.49 -12.41 -20.97
CA GLU A 109 -21.63 -11.86 -21.78
C GLU A 109 -22.46 -10.68 -21.23
N SER A 110 -22.36 -10.24 -19.96
CA SER A 110 -23.12 -9.04 -19.50
C SER A 110 -22.55 -8.30 -18.29
N ILE A 111 -21.46 -8.78 -17.69
CA ILE A 111 -20.96 -8.28 -16.40
C ILE A 111 -19.61 -7.55 -16.54
N ALA A 112 -18.96 -7.52 -17.71
CA ALA A 112 -17.71 -6.78 -17.88
C ALA A 112 -17.82 -5.29 -17.46
N LEU A 113 -18.94 -4.63 -17.78
CA LEU A 113 -19.25 -3.27 -17.33
C LEU A 113 -19.48 -3.18 -15.81
N PHE A 114 -20.12 -4.18 -15.21
CA PHE A 114 -20.40 -4.19 -13.77
C PHE A 114 -19.15 -4.53 -12.94
N GLY A 115 -18.36 -5.51 -13.36
CA GLY A 115 -17.09 -5.88 -12.74
C GLY A 115 -16.05 -4.76 -12.84
N GLY A 116 -15.97 -4.08 -13.99
CA GLY A 116 -15.12 -2.89 -14.14
C GLY A 116 -15.53 -1.77 -13.18
N ALA A 117 -16.83 -1.48 -13.05
CA ALA A 117 -17.31 -0.48 -12.11
C ALA A 117 -17.00 -0.86 -10.65
N VAL A 118 -17.23 -2.11 -10.25
CA VAL A 118 -16.89 -2.63 -8.91
C VAL A 118 -15.39 -2.51 -8.63
N ALA A 119 -14.53 -2.85 -9.60
CA ALA A 119 -13.08 -2.72 -9.46
C ALA A 119 -12.64 -1.26 -9.28
N VAL A 120 -13.24 -0.33 -10.03
CA VAL A 120 -12.98 1.11 -9.88
C VAL A 120 -13.38 1.59 -8.49
N PHE A 121 -14.57 1.21 -7.99
CA PHE A 121 -15.00 1.55 -6.63
C PHE A 121 -14.11 0.92 -5.56
N ALA A 122 -13.69 -0.33 -5.72
CA ALA A 122 -12.76 -0.99 -4.79
C ALA A 122 -11.40 -0.26 -4.74
N MET A 123 -10.84 0.12 -5.88
CA MET A 123 -9.61 0.93 -5.95
C MET A 123 -9.80 2.30 -5.31
N THR A 124 -10.94 2.94 -5.54
CA THR A 124 -11.31 4.22 -4.91
C THR A 124 -11.30 4.10 -3.40
N PHE A 125 -11.90 3.03 -2.87
CA PHE A 125 -11.96 2.76 -1.43
C PHE A 125 -10.56 2.54 -0.84
N LEU A 126 -9.69 1.80 -1.53
CA LEU A 126 -8.29 1.62 -1.13
C LEU A 126 -7.51 2.94 -1.09
N VAL A 127 -7.71 3.81 -2.07
CA VAL A 127 -7.06 5.13 -2.12
C VAL A 127 -7.57 6.05 -1.00
N ILE A 128 -8.87 6.03 -0.73
CA ILE A 128 -9.49 6.80 0.36
C ILE A 128 -8.96 6.37 1.72
N LEU A 129 -8.92 5.06 1.98
CA LEU A 129 -8.36 4.49 3.21
C LEU A 129 -6.87 4.82 3.35
N GLY A 130 -6.13 4.73 2.24
CA GLY A 130 -4.69 4.92 2.20
C GLY A 130 -3.91 3.76 2.85
N PRO A 131 -2.59 3.70 2.61
CA PRO A 131 -1.73 2.73 3.26
C PRO A 131 -1.65 2.98 4.77
N SER A 132 -1.29 1.94 5.53
CA SER A 132 -1.24 2.00 7.00
C SER A 132 -0.32 3.12 7.51
N GLY A 133 0.80 3.38 6.85
CA GLY A 133 1.77 4.42 7.24
C GLY A 133 1.15 5.82 7.37
N PRO A 134 0.68 6.46 6.28
CA PRO A 134 0.02 7.77 6.33
C PRO A 134 -1.18 7.82 7.29
N ARG A 135 -1.92 6.71 7.44
CA ARG A 135 -3.05 6.63 8.38
C ARG A 135 -2.59 6.64 9.84
N ILE A 136 -1.51 5.93 10.16
CA ILE A 136 -0.88 5.95 11.49
C ILE A 136 -0.30 7.35 11.75
N SER A 137 0.36 7.96 10.76
CA SER A 137 0.85 9.33 10.84
C SER A 137 -0.27 10.35 11.08
N GLU A 138 -1.42 10.23 10.41
CA GLU A 138 -2.62 11.05 10.67
C GLU A 138 -3.09 10.93 12.12
N LYS A 139 -3.20 9.70 12.62
CA LYS A 139 -3.62 9.44 14.00
C LYS A 139 -2.63 10.01 15.02
N TYR A 140 -1.33 9.86 14.76
CA TYR A 140 -0.28 10.45 15.59
C TYR A 140 -0.42 11.96 15.67
N LEU A 141 -0.62 12.63 14.54
CA LEU A 141 -0.77 14.10 14.50
C LEU A 141 -2.03 14.57 15.23
N GLU A 142 -3.15 13.85 15.10
CA GLU A 142 -4.38 14.14 15.85
C GLU A 142 -4.22 13.95 17.37
N ASP A 143 -3.51 12.91 17.79
CA ASP A 143 -3.26 12.62 19.21
C ASP A 143 -2.25 13.61 19.81
N LEU A 144 -1.21 13.97 19.05
CA LEU A 144 -0.24 15.00 19.43
C LEU A 144 -0.92 16.37 19.60
N GLY A 145 -1.91 16.70 18.76
CA GLY A 145 -2.69 17.93 18.90
C GLY A 145 -3.56 18.01 20.15
N LYS A 146 -3.82 16.87 20.82
CA LYS A 146 -4.58 16.78 22.08
C LYS A 146 -3.71 16.58 23.31
N ALA A 147 -2.42 16.25 23.13
CA ALA A 147 -1.49 16.00 24.21
C ALA A 147 -1.17 17.29 24.99
N ASP A 148 -0.91 17.14 26.30
CA ASP A 148 -0.51 18.27 27.14
C ASP A 148 0.92 18.70 26.82
N TRP A 149 1.14 20.01 26.63
CA TRP A 149 2.43 20.61 26.26
C TRP A 149 3.59 20.20 27.17
N ARG A 150 3.31 19.90 28.44
CA ARG A 150 4.31 19.47 29.43
C ARG A 150 4.89 18.08 29.16
N SER A 151 4.18 17.25 28.38
CA SER A 151 4.60 15.90 28.02
C SER A 151 5.42 15.85 26.71
N LEU A 152 5.47 16.96 25.97
CA LEU A 152 6.21 17.05 24.73
C LEU A 152 7.70 17.34 24.97
N CYS A 153 8.52 16.82 24.06
CA CYS A 153 9.95 16.98 24.02
C CYS A 153 10.40 17.51 22.64
N ALA A 154 11.59 18.09 22.57
CA ALA A 154 12.12 18.62 21.30
C ALA A 154 12.22 17.54 20.21
N HIS A 155 12.51 16.28 20.59
CA HIS A 155 12.55 15.14 19.67
C HIS A 155 11.19 14.78 19.05
N ASP A 156 10.07 15.15 19.69
CA ASP A 156 8.72 14.92 19.12
C ASP A 156 8.49 15.76 17.86
N TYR A 157 9.23 16.87 17.69
CA TYR A 157 9.18 17.67 16.47
C TYR A 157 9.73 16.92 15.25
N LEU A 158 10.74 16.04 15.43
CA LEU A 158 11.27 15.23 14.34
C LEU A 158 10.22 14.23 13.84
N TYR A 159 9.57 13.51 14.77
CA TYR A 159 8.48 12.58 14.45
C TYR A 159 7.28 13.30 13.85
N PHE A 160 6.95 14.49 14.35
CA PHE A 160 5.94 15.36 13.75
C PHE A 160 6.26 15.67 12.29
N LYS A 161 7.49 16.09 11.98
CA LYS A 161 7.91 16.41 10.61
C LYS A 161 7.81 15.21 9.67
N ILE A 162 8.29 14.05 10.12
CA ILE A 162 8.20 12.79 9.34
C ILE A 162 6.73 12.42 9.08
N ALA A 163 5.88 12.53 10.11
CA ALA A 163 4.45 12.24 9.98
C ALA A 163 3.75 13.20 9.01
N VAL A 164 4.04 14.50 9.09
CA VAL A 164 3.50 15.50 8.15
C VAL A 164 3.96 15.23 6.72
N ASP A 165 5.25 14.97 6.51
CA ASP A 165 5.78 14.68 5.17
C ASP A 165 5.16 13.41 4.57
N SER A 166 4.97 12.36 5.38
CA SER A 166 4.27 11.12 4.98
C SER A 166 2.83 11.39 4.52
N VAL A 167 2.06 12.12 5.33
CA VAL A 167 0.66 12.47 5.00
C VAL A 167 0.60 13.39 3.78
N ARG A 168 1.52 14.35 3.66
CA ARG A 168 1.60 15.27 2.53
C ARG A 168 1.92 14.55 1.23
N GLN A 169 2.89 13.63 1.23
CA GLN A 169 3.22 12.82 0.05
C GLN A 169 2.03 11.94 -0.37
N TRP A 170 1.34 11.31 0.58
CA TRP A 170 0.14 10.52 0.27
C TRP A 170 -1.02 11.39 -0.25
N THR A 171 -1.20 12.59 0.32
CA THR A 171 -2.19 13.57 -0.14
C THR A 171 -1.90 13.99 -1.59
N ALA A 172 -0.63 14.25 -1.93
CA ALA A 172 -0.24 14.57 -3.30
C ALA A 172 -0.49 13.39 -4.26
N ARG A 173 -0.12 12.16 -3.88
CA ARG A 173 -0.35 10.96 -4.70
C ARG A 173 -1.84 10.68 -4.92
N SER A 174 -2.65 10.80 -3.87
CA SER A 174 -4.11 10.63 -3.98
C SER A 174 -4.77 11.70 -4.85
N ALA A 175 -4.29 12.95 -4.83
CA ALA A 175 -4.75 13.98 -5.76
C ALA A 175 -4.46 13.60 -7.21
N ILE A 176 -3.25 13.13 -7.50
CA ILE A 176 -2.86 12.68 -8.85
C ILE A 176 -3.75 11.53 -9.31
N ILE A 177 -4.00 10.53 -8.44
CA ILE A 177 -4.89 9.40 -8.76
C ILE A 177 -6.32 9.90 -9.04
N GLY A 178 -6.86 10.81 -8.22
CA GLY A 178 -8.18 11.38 -8.42
C GLY A 178 -8.32 12.14 -9.74
N ILE A 179 -7.34 12.97 -10.09
CA ILE A 179 -7.28 13.67 -11.39
C ILE A 179 -7.20 12.64 -12.53
N THR A 180 -6.39 11.61 -12.38
CA THR A 180 -6.22 10.56 -13.40
C THR A 180 -7.52 9.83 -13.66
N PHE A 181 -8.33 9.55 -12.63
CA PHE A 181 -9.65 8.94 -12.79
C PHE A 181 -10.60 9.82 -13.59
N ILE A 182 -10.60 11.14 -13.35
CA ILE A 182 -11.43 12.08 -14.11
C ILE A 182 -10.95 12.16 -15.58
N LEU A 183 -9.64 12.20 -15.80
CA LEU A 183 -9.07 12.24 -17.15
C LEU A 183 -9.33 10.95 -17.93
N LEU A 184 -9.34 9.78 -17.27
CA LEU A 184 -9.63 8.49 -17.91
C LEU A 184 -11.12 8.22 -18.13
N ALA A 185 -12.01 8.97 -17.46
CA ALA A 185 -13.46 8.82 -17.58
C ALA A 185 -14.01 8.77 -19.02
N PRO A 186 -13.62 9.66 -19.97
CA PRO A 186 -14.12 9.60 -21.35
C PRO A 186 -13.68 8.33 -22.09
N TRP A 187 -12.58 7.71 -21.69
CA TRP A 187 -12.07 6.46 -22.28
C TRP A 187 -12.35 5.24 -21.39
N ALA A 188 -13.22 5.37 -20.38
CA ALA A 188 -13.42 4.35 -19.36
C ALA A 188 -13.85 3.00 -19.95
N GLN A 189 -14.63 2.99 -21.04
CA GLN A 189 -15.04 1.75 -21.70
C GLN A 189 -13.86 0.99 -22.34
N GLU A 190 -12.81 1.70 -22.76
CA GLU A 190 -11.61 1.13 -23.38
C GLU A 190 -10.53 0.76 -22.36
N VAL A 191 -10.65 1.20 -21.10
CA VAL A 191 -9.65 0.89 -20.06
C VAL A 191 -9.60 -0.62 -19.77
N PRO A 192 -10.71 -1.33 -19.53
CA PRO A 192 -10.67 -2.78 -19.28
C PRO A 192 -10.11 -3.57 -20.46
N THR A 193 -10.46 -3.20 -21.70
CA THR A 193 -9.96 -3.87 -22.91
C THR A 193 -8.47 -3.62 -23.09
N LEU A 194 -8.00 -2.40 -22.88
CA LEU A 194 -6.56 -2.06 -22.91
C LEU A 194 -5.78 -2.81 -21.84
N VAL A 195 -6.29 -2.88 -20.60
CA VAL A 195 -5.65 -3.62 -19.50
C VAL A 195 -5.60 -5.12 -19.81
N ALA A 196 -6.70 -5.70 -20.27
CA ALA A 196 -6.76 -7.10 -20.67
C ALA A 196 -5.79 -7.40 -21.82
N HIS A 197 -5.70 -6.51 -22.81
CA HIS A 197 -4.76 -6.63 -23.91
C HIS A 197 -3.31 -6.55 -23.41
N CYS A 198 -2.99 -5.58 -22.55
CA CYS A 198 -1.65 -5.43 -21.97
C CYS A 198 -1.23 -6.67 -21.16
N ILE A 199 -2.13 -7.20 -20.33
CA ILE A 199 -1.90 -8.44 -19.57
C ILE A 199 -1.72 -9.62 -20.52
N SER A 200 -2.59 -9.77 -21.52
CA SER A 200 -2.50 -10.85 -22.51
C SER A 200 -1.18 -10.80 -23.27
N THR A 201 -0.78 -9.64 -23.77
CA THR A 201 0.49 -9.42 -24.47
C THR A 201 1.67 -9.75 -23.56
N LEU A 202 1.66 -9.31 -22.29
CA LEU A 202 2.67 -9.69 -21.31
C LEU A 202 2.75 -11.21 -21.12
N ILE A 203 1.62 -11.89 -20.91
CA ILE A 203 1.59 -13.34 -20.73
C ILE A 203 2.12 -14.05 -21.98
N VAL A 204 1.70 -13.62 -23.17
CA VAL A 204 2.11 -14.24 -24.42
C VAL A 204 3.61 -14.08 -24.65
N TYR A 205 4.14 -12.86 -24.55
CA TYR A 205 5.55 -12.60 -24.89
C TYR A 205 6.53 -12.95 -23.76
N LEU A 206 6.11 -12.85 -22.49
CA LEU A 206 6.97 -13.11 -21.34
C LEU A 206 6.87 -14.57 -20.87
N VAL A 207 5.73 -15.24 -21.02
CA VAL A 207 5.54 -16.61 -20.51
C VAL A 207 5.44 -17.60 -21.65
N LEU A 208 4.48 -17.42 -22.56
CA LEU A 208 4.08 -18.47 -23.50
C LEU A 208 5.08 -18.64 -24.65
N TYR A 209 5.48 -17.55 -25.31
CA TYR A 209 6.37 -17.59 -26.47
C TYR A 209 7.75 -18.17 -26.11
N PRO A 210 8.42 -17.73 -25.03
CA PRO A 210 9.71 -18.31 -24.65
C PRO A 210 9.57 -19.76 -24.16
N ALA A 211 8.46 -20.10 -23.50
CA ALA A 211 8.22 -21.49 -23.11
C ALA A 211 8.05 -22.41 -24.31
N LEU A 212 7.31 -21.97 -25.35
CA LEU A 212 7.13 -22.73 -26.59
C LEU A 212 8.44 -22.88 -27.37
N THR A 213 9.27 -21.84 -27.43
CA THR A 213 10.58 -21.94 -28.09
C THR A 213 11.50 -22.90 -27.34
N LEU A 214 11.54 -22.86 -26.01
CA LEU A 214 12.31 -23.81 -25.19
C LEU A 214 11.76 -25.24 -25.29
N ALA A 215 10.43 -25.41 -25.40
CA ALA A 215 9.80 -26.73 -25.54
C ALA A 215 10.21 -27.42 -26.85
N GLY A 216 10.50 -26.63 -27.90
CA GLY A 216 11.07 -27.16 -29.15
C GLY A 216 12.45 -27.80 -28.99
N TRP A 217 13.19 -27.47 -27.93
CA TRP A 217 14.52 -28.02 -27.63
C TRP A 217 14.43 -29.12 -26.57
N SER A 218 13.71 -28.85 -25.49
CA SER A 218 13.47 -29.79 -24.40
C SER A 218 12.24 -29.37 -23.59
N LEU A 219 11.29 -30.29 -23.47
CA LEU A 219 10.09 -30.10 -22.65
C LEU A 219 10.42 -29.82 -21.18
N ALA A 220 11.46 -30.45 -20.64
CA ALA A 220 11.89 -30.24 -19.27
C ALA A 220 12.38 -28.81 -19.03
N LEU A 221 13.10 -28.24 -20.01
CA LEU A 221 13.60 -26.87 -19.94
C LEU A 221 12.45 -25.84 -19.96
N ALA A 222 11.42 -26.09 -20.77
CA ALA A 222 10.21 -25.27 -20.80
C ALA A 222 9.44 -25.29 -19.46
N MET A 223 9.31 -26.46 -18.83
CA MET A 223 8.68 -26.56 -17.51
C MET A 223 9.45 -25.81 -16.43
N VAL A 224 10.78 -25.91 -16.42
CA VAL A 224 11.65 -25.14 -15.50
C VAL A 224 11.48 -23.64 -15.72
N TYR A 225 11.43 -23.19 -16.98
CA TYR A 225 11.22 -21.80 -17.32
C TYR A 225 9.88 -21.26 -16.82
N ILE A 226 8.77 -21.96 -17.09
CA ILE A 226 7.44 -21.57 -16.59
C ILE A 226 7.43 -21.48 -15.06
N GLY A 227 7.99 -22.49 -14.38
CA GLY A 227 8.11 -22.47 -12.92
C GLY A 227 8.88 -21.26 -12.41
N LEU A 228 10.02 -20.94 -13.04
CA LEU A 228 10.85 -19.81 -12.67
C LEU A 228 10.14 -18.47 -12.91
N VAL A 229 9.46 -18.30 -14.04
CA VAL A 229 8.70 -17.08 -14.36
C VAL A 229 7.54 -16.88 -13.38
N ILE A 230 6.84 -17.95 -13.00
CA ILE A 230 5.78 -17.87 -11.97
C ILE A 230 6.36 -17.42 -10.64
N VAL A 231 7.47 -18.01 -10.18
CA VAL A 231 8.14 -17.58 -8.94
C VAL A 231 8.60 -16.12 -9.04
N LEU A 232 9.15 -15.70 -10.17
CA LEU A 232 9.57 -14.31 -10.38
C LEU A 232 8.37 -13.35 -10.33
N ALA A 233 7.30 -13.66 -11.06
CA ALA A 233 6.13 -12.81 -11.20
C ALA A 233 5.30 -12.70 -9.91
N PHE A 234 5.17 -13.80 -9.14
CA PHE A 234 4.30 -13.84 -7.97
C PHE A 234 5.03 -13.69 -6.63
N TYR A 235 6.34 -13.94 -6.58
CA TYR A 235 7.10 -13.83 -5.34
C TYR A 235 8.14 -12.70 -5.41
N ILE A 236 9.01 -12.70 -6.41
CA ILE A 236 10.15 -11.77 -6.44
C ILE A 236 9.71 -10.35 -6.80
N ILE A 237 8.91 -10.16 -7.86
CA ILE A 237 8.45 -8.84 -8.28
C ILE A 237 7.57 -8.20 -7.19
N PRO A 238 6.53 -8.86 -6.64
CA PRO A 238 5.72 -8.26 -5.59
C PRO A 238 6.53 -7.95 -4.35
N ARG A 239 7.49 -8.81 -3.96
CA ARG A 239 8.40 -8.54 -2.85
C ARG A 239 9.32 -7.35 -3.12
N ALA A 240 9.90 -7.25 -4.31
CA ALA A 240 10.79 -6.15 -4.69
C ALA A 240 10.05 -4.81 -4.84
N VAL A 241 8.82 -4.84 -5.35
CA VAL A 241 7.93 -3.68 -5.39
C VAL A 241 7.56 -3.30 -3.95
N TRP A 242 7.17 -4.27 -3.12
CA TRP A 242 6.83 -4.04 -1.72
C TRP A 242 8.00 -3.43 -0.95
N THR A 243 9.23 -3.96 -1.08
CA THR A 243 10.40 -3.42 -0.38
C THR A 243 10.75 -2.02 -0.83
N ARG A 244 10.60 -1.71 -2.13
CA ARG A 244 10.84 -0.36 -2.66
C ARG A 244 9.78 0.65 -2.22
N PHE A 245 8.52 0.22 -2.10
CA PHE A 245 7.45 1.05 -1.56
C PHE A 245 7.46 1.12 -0.02
N SER A 246 7.96 0.10 0.65
CA SER A 246 8.19 0.04 2.10
C SER A 246 9.59 0.53 2.47
N GLY A 247 10.28 1.27 1.60
CA GLY A 247 11.64 1.77 1.81
C GLY A 247 11.81 2.71 3.02
N GLY A 248 10.75 2.98 3.79
CA GLY A 248 10.85 3.59 5.13
C GLY A 248 10.84 2.59 6.29
N ARG A 249 10.70 1.28 6.03
CA ARG A 249 10.59 0.21 7.04
C ARG A 249 11.82 -0.70 7.10
N SER A 250 12.62 -0.75 6.02
CA SER A 250 13.86 -1.54 5.98
C SER A 250 14.96 -0.96 6.87
N GLU A 251 15.01 0.37 7.02
CA GLU A 251 15.93 1.00 7.98
C GLU A 251 15.51 0.70 9.43
N GLU A 252 14.20 0.53 9.70
CA GLU A 252 13.67 0.17 11.03
C GLU A 252 13.96 -1.29 11.42
N GLU A 253 13.92 -2.23 10.47
CA GLU A 253 14.29 -3.65 10.73
C GLU A 253 15.82 -3.85 10.83
N GLU A 254 16.63 -3.10 10.08
CA GLU A 254 18.09 -3.05 10.30
C GLU A 254 18.43 -2.40 11.65
N MET A 255 17.74 -1.33 12.07
CA MET A 255 17.92 -0.76 13.42
C MET A 255 17.44 -1.70 14.54
N ALA A 256 16.34 -2.43 14.34
CA ALA A 256 15.83 -3.39 15.34
C ALA A 256 16.73 -4.64 15.48
N SER A 257 17.42 -5.05 14.42
CA SER A 257 18.42 -6.14 14.48
C SER A 257 19.77 -5.68 15.05
N GLY A 258 20.11 -4.39 14.91
CA GLY A 258 21.27 -3.76 15.55
C GLY A 258 21.12 -3.50 17.06
N MET A 259 19.88 -3.50 17.59
CA MET A 259 19.59 -3.36 19.03
C MET A 259 19.61 -4.68 19.81
N ARG A 260 20.00 -5.80 19.18
CA ARG A 260 20.29 -7.07 19.87
C ARG A 260 21.79 -7.27 20.04
N TRP A 261 22.44 -6.38 20.78
CA TRP A 261 23.72 -6.62 21.44
C TRP A 261 23.77 -5.88 22.77
#